data_AF-A0A3A8HE17-F1
#
_entry.id   AF-A0A3A8HE17-F1
#
_cell.length_a   1.000
_cell.length_b   1.000
_cell.length_c   1.000
_cell.angle_alpha   90.00
_cell.angle_beta   90.00
_cell.angle_gamma   90.00
#
_symmetry.space_group_name_H-M   'P 1'
#
loop_
_entity.id
_entity.type
_entity.pdbx_description
1 polymer ?
#
loop_
_entity_poly.entity_id
_entity_poly.type
_entity_poly.pdbx_seq_one_letter_code
_entity_poly.pdbx_strand_id
1 'polypeptide(L)'
;MPGDDAANTSTNLMLIPEDGVTYSIEEVRALKLGIENIIETKIQNEQVFMGKHKHATKFWHESLKPYKSQMSGMSLIEPLWGHLRDPYFIHILILYGLSIAVRYLPDVWHEIVSGRLDALRSLIDFYLNVVDALVPGNALERITGESFLIEQSGSIFAPI
;
A
#
# COMPACT_ATOMS: atom_id res chain seq x y z
N MET A 1 -10.84 36.44 3.96
CA MET A 1 -11.93 35.77 3.24
C MET A 1 -11.85 36.11 1.76
N PRO A 2 -11.37 35.18 0.93
CA PRO A 2 -11.94 34.81 -0.36
C PRO A 2 -12.66 33.45 -0.17
N GLY A 3 -13.90 33.26 -0.60
CA GLY A 3 -14.29 33.19 -2.00
C GLY A 3 -14.68 31.74 -2.29
N ASP A 4 -15.99 31.51 -2.17
CA ASP A 4 -16.75 30.26 -2.09
C ASP A 4 -16.73 29.41 -3.39
N ASP A 5 -15.56 28.85 -3.77
CA ASP A 5 -15.40 27.99 -4.97
C ASP A 5 -14.79 26.60 -4.68
N ALA A 6 -14.83 26.10 -3.44
CA ALA A 6 -14.42 24.72 -3.12
C ALA A 6 -15.48 23.66 -3.55
N ALA A 7 -16.19 23.95 -4.64
CA ALA A 7 -17.21 23.10 -5.21
C ALA A 7 -16.56 21.92 -5.93
N ASN A 8 -16.48 20.78 -5.24
CA ASN A 8 -16.56 19.45 -5.82
C ASN A 8 -15.59 19.18 -6.99
N THR A 9 -14.28 19.37 -6.78
CA THR A 9 -13.27 19.07 -7.80
C THR A 9 -13.19 17.57 -8.00
N SER A 10 -13.28 17.10 -9.25
CA SER A 10 -13.17 15.69 -9.61
C SER A 10 -11.87 15.43 -10.35
N THR A 11 -11.03 14.55 -9.81
CA THR A 11 -9.81 14.08 -10.48
C THR A 11 -10.06 12.72 -11.12
N ASN A 12 -9.66 12.57 -12.39
CA ASN A 12 -9.65 11.27 -13.06
C ASN A 12 -8.44 10.48 -12.55
N LEU A 13 -8.69 9.29 -12.01
CA LEU A 13 -7.64 8.39 -11.53
C LEU A 13 -7.62 7.14 -12.39
N MET A 14 -6.41 6.63 -12.58
CA MET A 14 -6.13 5.39 -13.26
C MET A 14 -5.61 4.41 -12.22
N LEU A 15 -6.29 3.27 -12.07
CA LEU A 15 -5.85 2.16 -11.25
C LEU A 15 -5.27 1.10 -12.18
N ILE A 16 -4.03 0.73 -11.90
CA ILE A 16 -3.30 -0.30 -12.63
C ILE A 16 -3.13 -1.46 -11.64
N PRO A 17 -3.69 -2.65 -11.90
CA PRO A 17 -3.40 -3.87 -11.14
C PRO A 17 -1.91 -4.17 -11.17
N GLU A 18 -1.39 -4.83 -10.13
CA GLU A 18 -0.03 -5.36 -10.21
C GLU A 18 0.09 -6.46 -11.28
N ASP A 19 1.29 -6.57 -11.83
CA ASP A 19 1.61 -7.44 -12.95
C ASP A 19 1.13 -8.88 -12.74
N GLY A 20 0.37 -9.38 -13.72
CA GLY A 20 -0.12 -10.76 -13.74
C GLY A 20 -1.42 -10.99 -12.95
N VAL A 21 -1.99 -9.98 -12.30
CA VAL A 21 -3.30 -10.10 -11.62
C VAL A 21 -4.40 -9.46 -12.46
N THR A 22 -5.42 -10.25 -12.79
CA THR A 22 -6.64 -9.76 -13.45
C THR A 22 -7.76 -9.63 -12.44
N TYR A 23 -8.39 -8.46 -12.38
CA TYR A 23 -9.57 -8.23 -11.54
C TYR A 23 -10.81 -8.08 -12.40
N SER A 24 -11.97 -8.51 -11.88
CA SER A 24 -13.25 -8.14 -12.45
C SER A 24 -13.64 -6.72 -12.03
N ILE A 25 -14.43 -6.03 -12.85
CA ILE A 25 -14.93 -4.68 -12.52
C ILE A 25 -15.77 -4.66 -11.24
N GLU A 26 -16.48 -5.76 -10.95
CA GLU A 26 -17.31 -5.89 -9.75
C GLU A 26 -16.48 -6.05 -8.49
N GLU A 27 -15.35 -6.77 -8.55
CA GLU A 27 -14.40 -6.85 -7.44
C GLU A 27 -13.82 -5.46 -7.14
N VAL A 28 -13.36 -4.73 -8.16
CA VAL A 28 -12.79 -3.38 -7.97
C VAL A 28 -13.81 -2.41 -7.37
N ARG A 29 -15.08 -2.52 -7.76
CA ARG A 29 -16.18 -1.73 -7.16
C ARG A 29 -16.46 -2.14 -5.71
N ALA A 30 -16.32 -3.42 -5.38
CA ALA A 30 -16.53 -3.93 -4.03
C ALA A 30 -15.48 -3.40 -3.02
N LEU A 31 -14.26 -3.08 -3.48
CA LEU A 31 -13.16 -2.55 -2.66
C LEU A 31 -13.47 -1.17 -2.03
N LYS A 32 -14.55 -0.49 -2.43
CA LYS A 32 -15.02 0.80 -1.88
C LYS A 32 -13.87 1.82 -1.71
N LEU A 33 -13.03 1.92 -2.74
CA LEU A 33 -11.81 2.73 -2.75
C LEU A 33 -12.06 4.25 -2.72
N GLY A 34 -13.31 4.70 -2.74
CA GLY A 34 -13.66 6.13 -2.82
C GLY A 34 -13.58 6.69 -4.24
N ILE A 35 -13.64 5.83 -5.25
CA ILE A 35 -13.59 6.17 -6.67
C ILE A 35 -14.95 5.82 -7.30
N GLU A 36 -15.57 6.78 -7.96
CA GLU A 36 -16.86 6.65 -8.63
C GLU A 36 -16.69 6.39 -10.13
N ASN A 37 -17.71 5.78 -10.75
CA ASN A 37 -17.78 5.55 -12.21
C ASN A 37 -16.57 4.81 -12.77
N ILE A 38 -16.22 3.69 -12.13
CA ILE A 38 -15.12 2.84 -12.57
C ILE A 38 -15.49 2.16 -13.90
N ILE A 39 -14.65 2.37 -14.90
CA ILE A 39 -14.72 1.80 -16.25
C ILE A 39 -13.44 1.00 -16.50
N GLU A 40 -13.58 -0.20 -17.04
CA GLU A 40 -12.45 -1.02 -17.47
C GLU A 40 -11.99 -0.60 -18.87
N THR A 41 -10.69 -0.48 -19.06
CA THR A 41 -10.04 -0.20 -20.35
C THR A 41 -8.75 -1.01 -20.44
N LYS A 42 -8.30 -1.32 -21.66
CA LYS A 42 -7.00 -1.96 -21.87
C LYS A 42 -6.04 -0.96 -22.51
N ILE A 43 -4.90 -0.74 -21.86
CA ILE A 43 -3.82 0.12 -22.37
C ILE A 43 -2.60 -0.76 -22.53
N GLN A 44 -1.98 -0.79 -23.72
CA GLN A 44 -0.78 -1.60 -23.99
C GLN A 44 -0.90 -3.09 -23.58
N ASN A 45 -2.10 -3.66 -23.72
CA ASN A 45 -2.44 -5.03 -23.33
C ASN A 45 -2.54 -5.29 -21.81
N GLU A 46 -2.40 -4.25 -20.98
CA GLU A 46 -2.63 -4.30 -19.53
C GLU A 46 -4.07 -3.88 -19.21
N GLN A 47 -4.66 -4.52 -18.20
CA GLN A 47 -5.98 -4.16 -17.69
C GLN A 47 -5.86 -2.90 -16.83
N VAL A 48 -6.68 -1.90 -17.11
CA VAL A 48 -6.65 -0.62 -16.42
C VAL A 48 -8.07 -0.22 -16.03
N PHE A 49 -8.23 0.33 -14.83
CA PHE A 49 -9.51 0.85 -14.38
C PHE A 49 -9.45 2.37 -14.26
N MET A 50 -10.33 3.07 -14.97
CA MET A 50 -10.44 4.51 -14.91
C MET A 50 -11.65 4.90 -14.09
N GLY A 51 -11.49 5.84 -13.15
CA GLY A 51 -12.60 6.34 -12.36
C GLY A 51 -12.39 7.78 -11.91
N LYS A 52 -13.41 8.34 -11.24
CA LYS A 52 -13.39 9.72 -10.77
C LYS A 52 -13.39 9.76 -9.25
N HIS A 53 -12.44 10.47 -8.67
CA HIS A 53 -12.43 10.78 -7.25
C HIS A 53 -12.89 12.22 -7.04
N LYS A 54 -13.95 12.40 -6.25
CA LYS A 54 -14.44 13.72 -5.83
C LYS A 54 -13.73 14.12 -4.54
N HIS A 55 -13.18 15.33 -4.52
CA HIS A 55 -12.50 15.87 -3.35
C HIS A 55 -12.80 17.37 -3.20
N ALA A 56 -12.91 17.81 -1.94
CA ALA A 56 -13.03 19.21 -1.58
C ALA A 56 -11.65 19.86 -1.28
N THR A 57 -10.61 19.03 -1.16
CA THR A 57 -9.23 19.46 -0.88
C THR A 57 -8.57 20.00 -2.14
N LYS A 58 -7.51 20.80 -1.97
CA LYS A 58 -6.72 21.34 -3.09
C LYS A 58 -6.03 20.23 -3.88
N PHE A 59 -5.53 19.21 -3.19
CA PHE A 59 -4.88 18.06 -3.80
C PHE A 59 -5.69 16.78 -3.55
N TRP A 60 -5.87 15.97 -4.61
CA TRP A 60 -6.66 14.74 -4.55
C TRP A 60 -6.06 13.67 -3.63
N HIS A 61 -4.72 13.65 -3.48
CA HIS A 61 -4.04 12.67 -2.63
C HIS A 61 -4.21 12.95 -1.14
N GLU A 62 -4.66 14.16 -0.75
CA GLU A 62 -4.97 14.49 0.65
C GLU A 62 -6.25 13.81 1.14
N SER A 63 -7.25 13.66 0.26
CA SER A 63 -8.51 12.98 0.57
C SER A 63 -8.41 11.46 0.40
N LEU A 64 -7.74 10.99 -0.66
CA LEU A 64 -7.62 9.55 -0.93
C LEU A 64 -6.57 8.84 -0.05
N LYS A 65 -5.54 9.58 0.39
CA LYS A 65 -4.39 9.10 1.18
C LYS A 65 -3.73 7.85 0.59
N PRO A 66 -3.18 7.93 -0.63
CA PRO A 66 -2.44 6.82 -1.20
C PRO A 66 -1.16 6.55 -0.39
N TYR A 67 -0.74 5.29 -0.36
CA TYR A 67 0.52 4.87 0.21
C TYR A 67 1.63 4.96 -0.84
N LYS A 68 2.83 5.36 -0.41
CA LYS A 68 4.04 5.34 -1.23
C LYS A 68 5.19 4.93 -0.32
N SER A 69 6.09 4.09 -0.83
CA SER A 69 7.32 3.73 -0.12
C SER A 69 8.49 3.59 -1.09
N GLN A 70 9.67 3.22 -0.60
CA GLN A 70 10.81 2.93 -1.47
C GLN A 70 10.61 1.66 -2.30
N MET A 71 9.75 0.75 -1.84
CA MET A 71 9.49 -0.55 -2.48
C MET A 71 8.15 -0.61 -3.22
N SER A 72 7.31 0.43 -3.12
CA SER A 72 6.02 0.47 -3.79
C SER A 72 5.78 1.86 -4.38
N GLY A 73 5.22 1.89 -5.58
CA GLY A 73 4.73 3.11 -6.21
C GLY A 73 3.59 3.76 -5.42
N MET A 74 2.86 4.66 -6.07
CA MET A 74 1.66 5.24 -5.45
C MET A 74 0.53 4.21 -5.49
N SER A 75 0.29 3.57 -4.35
CA SER A 75 -0.60 2.43 -4.21
C SER A 75 -1.75 2.76 -3.28
N LEU A 76 -2.93 2.21 -3.55
CA LEU A 76 -4.08 2.35 -2.67
C LEU A 76 -4.28 1.05 -1.89
N ILE A 77 -4.09 1.13 -0.58
CA ILE A 77 -4.24 -0.04 0.31
C ILE A 77 -5.73 -0.19 0.65
N GLU A 78 -6.30 -1.34 0.30
CA GLU A 78 -7.60 -1.74 0.81
C GLU A 78 -7.51 -1.98 2.33
N PRO A 79 -8.42 -1.41 3.13
CA PRO A 79 -8.43 -1.66 4.56
C PRO A 79 -8.83 -3.10 4.86
N LEU A 80 -7.84 -3.94 5.22
CA LEU A 80 -8.08 -5.33 5.63
C LEU A 80 -8.95 -5.45 6.89
N TRP A 81 -8.86 -4.46 7.79
CA TRP A 81 -9.63 -4.41 9.04
C TRP A 81 -10.35 -3.08 9.20
N GLY A 82 -11.57 -3.01 8.67
CA GLY A 82 -12.48 -1.87 8.84
C GLY A 82 -11.94 -0.57 8.24
N HIS A 83 -11.30 0.27 9.06
CA HIS A 83 -10.78 1.59 8.66
C HIS A 83 -9.24 1.67 8.70
N LEU A 84 -8.55 0.59 9.08
CA LEU A 84 -7.09 0.61 9.17
C LEU A 84 -6.46 0.56 7.76
N ARG A 85 -6.05 1.73 7.27
CA ARG A 85 -5.29 1.89 6.02
C ARG A 85 -3.81 2.16 6.25
N ASP A 86 -3.41 2.21 7.51
CA ASP A 86 -2.08 2.61 7.91
C ASP A 86 -1.10 1.42 7.75
N PRO A 87 -0.17 1.49 6.79
CA PRO A 87 0.77 0.40 6.52
C PRO A 87 1.62 0.05 7.73
N TYR A 88 2.01 1.04 8.56
CA TYR A 88 2.84 0.80 9.74
C TYR A 88 2.13 -0.12 10.73
N PHE A 89 0.85 0.15 11.02
CA PHE A 89 0.06 -0.70 11.90
C PHE A 89 -0.23 -2.07 11.28
N ILE A 90 -0.43 -2.14 9.96
CA ILE A 90 -0.60 -3.42 9.25
C ILE A 90 0.65 -4.30 9.44
N HIS A 91 1.85 -3.74 9.29
CA HIS A 91 3.09 -4.47 9.52
C HIS A 91 3.21 -4.98 10.96
N ILE A 92 2.92 -4.13 11.96
CA ILE A 92 2.94 -4.53 13.37
C ILE A 92 1.96 -5.69 13.62
N LEU A 93 0.76 -5.62 13.05
CA LEU A 93 -0.26 -6.64 13.27
C LEU A 93 0.13 -7.99 12.64
N ILE A 94 0.72 -7.97 11.44
CA ILE A 94 1.24 -9.18 10.78
C ILE A 94 2.40 -9.77 11.58
N LEU A 95 3.38 -8.95 12.00
CA LEU A 95 4.50 -9.40 12.82
C LEU A 95 4.04 -9.96 14.17
N TYR A 96 3.02 -9.34 14.78
CA TYR A 96 2.40 -9.85 15.98
C TYR A 96 1.74 -11.21 15.75
N GLY A 97 0.98 -11.37 14.66
CA GLY A 97 0.41 -12.65 14.26
C GLY A 97 1.48 -13.72 14.02
N LEU A 98 2.57 -13.37 13.35
CA LEU A 98 3.72 -14.26 13.15
C LEU A 98 4.35 -14.66 14.49
N SER A 99 4.50 -13.72 15.44
CA SER A 99 5.04 -14.01 16.77
C SER A 99 4.19 -15.02 17.55
N ILE A 100 2.86 -14.96 17.39
CA ILE A 100 1.92 -15.94 17.97
C ILE A 100 2.11 -17.29 17.28
N ALA A 101 2.16 -17.32 15.94
CA ALA A 101 2.33 -18.56 15.19
C ALA A 101 3.61 -19.29 15.59
N VAL A 102 4.74 -18.58 15.67
CA VAL A 102 6.03 -19.14 16.10
C VAL A 102 5.97 -19.67 17.55
N ARG A 103 5.25 -18.99 18.46
CA ARG A 103 5.18 -19.36 19.88
C ARG A 103 4.24 -20.53 20.17
N TYR A 104 3.08 -20.56 19.51
CA TYR A 104 1.98 -21.48 19.86
C TYR A 104 1.75 -22.60 18.85
N LEU A 105 2.36 -22.52 17.65
CA LEU A 105 2.32 -23.60 16.64
C LEU A 105 3.74 -24.08 16.32
N PRO A 106 4.48 -24.63 17.31
CA PRO A 106 5.87 -25.03 17.13
C PRO A 106 6.05 -26.15 16.09
N ASP A 107 5.08 -27.07 15.96
CA ASP A 107 5.13 -28.15 14.98
C ASP A 107 5.06 -27.59 13.55
N VAL A 108 4.13 -26.68 13.29
CA VAL A 108 3.99 -26.02 11.99
C VAL A 108 5.23 -25.18 11.69
N TRP A 109 5.74 -24.44 12.68
CA TRP A 109 6.97 -23.67 12.54
C TRP A 109 8.16 -24.57 12.20
N HIS A 110 8.29 -25.72 12.85
CA HIS A 110 9.33 -26.70 12.53
C HIS A 110 9.18 -27.21 11.09
N GLU A 111 7.96 -27.47 10.61
CA GLU A 111 7.73 -27.86 9.22
C GLU A 111 8.18 -26.78 8.22
N ILE A 112 7.89 -25.52 8.50
CA ILE A 112 8.34 -24.36 7.72
C ILE A 112 9.87 -24.30 7.68
N VAL A 113 10.53 -24.37 8.84
CA VAL A 113 12.00 -24.25 8.93
C VAL A 113 12.72 -25.46 8.31
N SER A 114 12.16 -26.66 8.46
CA SER A 114 12.70 -27.90 7.89
C SER A 114 12.56 -27.99 6.36
N GLY A 115 11.85 -27.05 5.74
CA GLY A 115 11.65 -26.96 4.29
C GLY A 115 10.52 -27.82 3.74
N ARG A 116 9.69 -28.43 4.61
CA ARG A 116 8.45 -29.10 4.17
C ARG A 116 7.46 -28.10 3.56
N LEU A 117 7.50 -26.86 4.06
CA LEU A 117 6.67 -25.74 3.58
C LEU A 117 7.55 -24.60 3.04
N ASP A 118 8.44 -24.92 2.09
CA ASP A 118 9.41 -23.97 1.52
C ASP A 118 8.77 -22.70 0.94
N ALA A 119 7.59 -22.80 0.34
CA ALA A 119 6.86 -21.64 -0.18
C ALA A 119 6.50 -20.64 0.93
N LEU A 120 6.06 -21.13 2.09
CA LEU A 120 5.75 -20.28 3.25
C LEU A 120 7.01 -19.69 3.85
N ARG A 121 8.10 -20.47 3.92
CA ARG A 121 9.39 -19.96 4.40
C ARG A 121 9.89 -18.82 3.51
N SER A 122 9.91 -19.01 2.20
CA SER A 122 10.32 -17.99 1.23
C SER A 122 9.47 -16.71 1.35
N LEU A 123 8.15 -16.86 1.52
CA LEU A 123 7.25 -15.73 1.72
C LEU A 123 7.55 -14.97 3.02
N ILE A 124 7.78 -15.68 4.13
CA ILE A 124 8.11 -15.08 5.42
C ILE A 124 9.46 -14.35 5.33
N ASP A 125 10.48 -14.99 4.76
CA ASP A 125 11.81 -14.40 4.62
C ASP A 125 11.76 -13.14 3.73
N PHE A 126 11.04 -13.19 2.61
CA PHE A 126 10.81 -12.02 1.76
C PHE A 126 10.08 -10.90 2.53
N TYR A 127 9.02 -11.24 3.27
CA TYR A 127 8.28 -10.27 4.06
C TYR A 127 9.14 -9.62 5.15
N LEU A 128 9.98 -10.39 5.85
CA LEU A 128 10.90 -9.86 6.87
C LEU A 128 11.91 -8.89 6.26
N ASN A 129 12.44 -9.17 5.06
CA ASN A 129 13.32 -8.23 4.35
C ASN A 129 12.59 -6.91 4.01
N VAL A 130 11.33 -6.97 3.60
CA VAL A 130 10.51 -5.76 3.35
C VAL A 130 10.29 -4.97 4.65
N VAL A 131 9.99 -5.66 5.75
CA VAL A 131 9.81 -5.05 7.07
C VAL A 131 11.08 -4.33 7.52
N ASP A 132 12.25 -4.98 7.39
CA ASP A 132 13.53 -4.41 7.79
C ASP A 132 13.86 -3.14 7.00
N ALA A 133 13.46 -3.07 5.73
CA ALA A 133 13.66 -1.89 4.88
C ALA A 133 12.67 -0.75 5.21
N LEU A 134 11.41 -1.06 5.51
CA LEU A 134 10.34 -0.05 5.58
C LEU A 134 9.95 0.38 7.00
N VAL A 135 9.84 -0.56 7.93
CA VAL A 135 9.27 -0.31 9.26
C VAL A 135 10.14 0.62 10.12
N PRO A 136 11.48 0.51 10.15
CA PRO A 136 12.32 1.44 10.90
C PRO A 136 12.18 2.89 10.43
N GLY A 137 12.15 3.11 9.11
CA GLY A 137 11.94 4.43 8.52
C GLY A 137 10.58 5.02 8.92
N ASN A 138 9.51 4.24 8.71
CA ASN A 138 8.15 4.64 9.11
C ASN A 138 8.02 4.92 10.62
N ALA A 139 8.74 4.16 11.47
CA ALA A 139 8.75 4.38 12.91
C ALA A 139 9.46 5.69 13.27
N LEU A 140 10.61 5.96 12.66
CA LEU A 140 11.38 7.17 12.91
C LEU A 140 10.59 8.42 12.51
N GLU A 141 9.95 8.41 11.34
CA GLU A 141 9.12 9.53 10.88
C GLU A 141 7.96 9.81 11.84
N ARG A 142 7.36 8.77 12.43
CA ARG A 142 6.26 8.92 13.40
C ARG A 142 6.73 9.48 14.74
N ILE A 143 7.86 9.01 15.24
CA ILE A 143 8.40 9.42 16.55
C ILE A 143 8.86 10.88 16.48
N THR A 144 9.51 11.26 15.38
CA THR A 144 10.07 12.60 15.19
C THR A 144 9.04 13.60 14.67
N GLY A 145 8.02 13.13 13.96
CA GLY A 145 7.08 13.98 13.22
C GLY A 145 7.68 14.57 11.94
N GLU A 146 8.90 14.18 11.55
CA GLU A 146 9.61 14.67 10.38
C GLU A 146 9.68 13.56 9.31
N SER A 147 9.44 13.90 8.04
CA SER A 147 9.62 12.97 6.92
C SER A 147 11.10 12.92 6.52
N PHE A 148 11.68 11.73 6.44
CA PHE A 148 13.08 11.57 6.06
C PHE A 148 13.19 11.06 4.63
N LEU A 149 13.64 11.93 3.73
CA LEU A 149 13.98 11.55 2.37
C LEU A 149 15.37 10.89 2.37
N ILE A 150 15.42 9.57 2.28
CA ILE A 150 16.68 8.84 2.12
C ILE A 150 16.99 8.77 0.63
N GLU A 151 17.92 9.60 0.19
CA GLU A 151 18.39 9.60 -1.19
C GLU A 151 19.79 9.00 -1.27
N GLN A 152 20.00 8.12 -2.24
CA GLN A 152 21.32 7.62 -2.55
C GLN A 152 22.20 8.77 -3.05
N SER A 153 23.38 8.95 -2.45
CA SER A 153 24.37 9.92 -2.93
C SER A 153 24.71 9.64 -4.40
N GLY A 154 24.40 10.60 -5.28
CA GLY A 154 24.52 10.47 -6.75
C GLY A 154 23.21 10.18 -7.49
N SER A 155 22.07 10.10 -6.79
CA SER A 155 20.73 10.10 -7.41
C SER A 155 20.45 11.45 -8.09
N ILE A 156 19.67 11.43 -9.17
CA ILE A 156 19.21 12.64 -9.88
C ILE A 156 18.37 13.59 -9.01
N PHE A 157 17.89 13.12 -7.87
CA PHE A 157 17.15 13.92 -6.89
C PHE A 157 17.98 14.29 -5.65
N ALA A 158 19.19 13.72 -5.51
CA ALA A 158 20.06 13.99 -4.37
C ALA A 158 20.41 15.48 -4.31
N PRO A 159 20.32 16.13 -3.14
CA PRO A 159 20.83 17.48 -2.97
C PRO A 159 22.34 17.49 -3.27
N ILE A 160 22.75 18.48 -4.05
CA ILE A 160 24.15 18.73 -4.47
C ILE A 160 25.01 19.08 -3.24
#